data_AF-A0A443J8I5-F1
#
_entry.id   AF-A0A443J8I5-F1
#
_cell.length_a   1.000
_cell.length_b   1.000
_cell.length_c   1.000
_cell.angle_alpha   90.00
_cell.angle_beta   90.00
_cell.angle_gamma   90.00
#
_symmetry.space_group_name_H-M   'P 1'
#
loop_
_entity.id
_entity.type
_entity.pdbx_description
1 polymer ?
#
loop_
_entity_poly.entity_id
_entity_poly.type
_entity_poly.pdbx_seq_one_letter_code
_entity_poly.pdbx_strand_id
1 'polypeptide(L)'
;MISARKYLIQREIEAGTGAEIGLSVDDSGLFSAMRIWFSDLDERHGPVADLRPHGLRGHRVTLGFGNFAGATVAQIAKASQEDVALARALVASIPEGVDLDLGDHQDIANWQVSDGSFKLVAIIRHPEGTDPDTAITRTCREVIVPIMAAMAELIGYDVVEENTVEPVYEGEILESVVRRRERNPRNRLLCIRIHGEKCMVCGLEPKLIYGEGPGSIIEVHHLDALSLQAEPRSYDPAIDLVPLCPNCHRAVHTRRPVPLPIDELKAMLGRAT
;
A
#
# COMPACT_ATOMS: atom_id res chain seq x y z
N MET A 1 -15.09 -18.41 -9.50
CA MET A 1 -15.20 -18.55 -8.03
C MET A 1 -14.00 -17.90 -7.37
N ILE A 2 -14.19 -17.21 -6.25
CA ILE A 2 -13.11 -16.51 -5.52
C ILE A 2 -12.06 -17.51 -5.03
N SER A 3 -12.48 -18.69 -4.58
CA SER A 3 -11.60 -19.79 -4.16
C SER A 3 -10.53 -20.19 -5.18
N ALA A 4 -10.82 -20.10 -6.48
CA ALA A 4 -9.87 -20.41 -7.55
C ALA A 4 -8.81 -19.31 -7.81
N ARG A 5 -8.92 -18.15 -7.16
CA ARG A 5 -8.08 -16.95 -7.37
C ARG A 5 -7.11 -16.68 -6.22
N LYS A 6 -6.88 -17.66 -5.34
CA LYS A 6 -6.03 -17.50 -4.15
C LYS A 6 -4.67 -16.87 -4.47
N TYR A 7 -3.95 -17.40 -5.46
CA TYR A 7 -2.63 -16.89 -5.85
C TYR A 7 -2.66 -15.45 -6.36
N LEU A 8 -3.65 -15.11 -7.18
CA LEU A 8 -3.84 -13.75 -7.69
C LEU A 8 -4.11 -12.77 -6.54
N ILE A 9 -5.04 -13.11 -5.64
CA ILE A 9 -5.38 -12.29 -4.47
C ILE A 9 -4.16 -12.09 -3.57
N GLN A 10 -3.44 -13.16 -3.24
CA GLN A 10 -2.24 -13.11 -2.41
C GLN A 10 -1.21 -12.15 -3.00
N ARG A 11 -0.84 -12.36 -4.28
CA ARG A 11 0.16 -11.56 -4.98
C ARG A 11 -0.19 -10.07 -5.01
N GLU A 12 -1.44 -9.72 -5.30
CA GLU A 12 -1.86 -8.31 -5.36
C GLU A 12 -1.79 -7.64 -3.98
N ILE A 13 -2.11 -8.37 -2.90
CA ILE A 13 -2.09 -7.80 -1.54
C ILE A 13 -0.67 -7.69 -1.01
N GLU A 14 0.17 -8.71 -1.19
CA GLU A 14 1.59 -8.66 -0.80
C GLU A 14 2.31 -7.52 -1.53
N ALA A 15 2.14 -7.42 -2.85
CA ALA A 15 2.74 -6.34 -3.65
C ALA A 15 2.21 -4.95 -3.25
N GLY A 16 0.95 -4.85 -2.84
CA GLY A 16 0.34 -3.58 -2.44
C GLY A 16 0.70 -3.13 -1.02
N THR A 17 0.81 -4.07 -0.08
CA THR A 17 1.00 -3.78 1.36
C THR A 17 2.44 -3.87 1.81
N GLY A 18 3.29 -4.58 1.06
CA GLY A 18 4.64 -4.96 1.45
C GLY A 18 4.71 -6.04 2.54
N ALA A 19 3.58 -6.54 3.03
CA ALA A 19 3.51 -7.54 4.10
C ALA A 19 3.28 -8.94 3.54
N GLU A 20 3.76 -9.96 4.25
CA GLU A 20 3.47 -11.36 3.90
C GLU A 20 2.02 -11.72 4.30
N ILE A 21 1.29 -12.38 3.39
CA ILE A 21 -0.16 -12.59 3.55
C ILE A 21 -0.52 -14.08 3.58
N GLY A 22 -1.23 -14.48 4.63
CA GLY A 22 -1.88 -15.78 4.74
C GLY A 22 -3.31 -15.74 4.20
N LEU A 23 -3.74 -16.83 3.52
CA LEU A 23 -5.13 -16.96 3.04
C LEU A 23 -5.69 -18.37 3.24
N SER A 24 -6.98 -18.43 3.61
CA SER A 24 -7.80 -19.64 3.61
C SER A 24 -9.11 -19.42 2.86
N VAL A 25 -9.61 -20.51 2.27
CA VAL A 25 -10.96 -20.56 1.71
C VAL A 25 -11.89 -21.07 2.79
N ASP A 26 -12.98 -20.36 3.02
CA ASP A 26 -14.08 -20.82 3.85
C ASP A 26 -15.27 -21.21 2.94
N ASP A 27 -15.50 -22.51 2.84
CA ASP A 27 -16.57 -23.13 2.06
C ASP A 27 -17.80 -23.49 2.92
N SER A 28 -17.86 -23.05 4.18
CA SER A 28 -18.98 -23.37 5.08
C SER A 28 -20.31 -22.70 4.72
N GLY A 29 -20.27 -21.66 3.87
CA GLY A 29 -21.43 -20.90 3.42
C GLY A 29 -21.95 -21.27 2.01
N LEU A 30 -23.04 -20.61 1.60
CA LEU A 30 -23.62 -20.78 0.25
C LEU A 30 -22.64 -20.38 -0.87
N PHE A 31 -21.71 -19.47 -0.56
CA PHE A 31 -20.63 -19.04 -1.44
C PHE A 31 -19.31 -19.13 -0.68
N SER A 32 -18.25 -19.52 -1.40
CA SER A 32 -16.91 -19.55 -0.84
C SER A 32 -16.42 -18.14 -0.51
N ALA A 33 -15.92 -17.97 0.70
CA ALA A 33 -15.28 -16.75 1.18
C ALA A 33 -13.75 -16.93 1.18
N MET A 34 -13.02 -15.83 1.01
CA MET A 34 -11.56 -15.79 1.17
C MET A 34 -11.23 -15.01 2.43
N ARG A 35 -10.61 -15.67 3.40
CA ARG A 35 -10.11 -15.04 4.63
C ARG A 35 -8.63 -14.72 4.44
N ILE A 36 -8.23 -13.52 4.85
CA ILE A 36 -6.94 -12.92 4.54
C ILE A 36 -6.37 -12.28 5.81
N TRP A 37 -5.12 -12.57 6.16
CA TRP A 37 -4.45 -12.06 7.37
C TRP A 37 -2.95 -11.87 7.12
N PHE A 38 -2.25 -11.22 8.04
CA PHE A 38 -0.79 -11.15 8.01
C PHE A 38 -0.19 -12.48 8.47
N SER A 39 0.70 -13.08 7.67
CA SER A 39 1.27 -14.40 7.98
C SER A 39 1.86 -14.50 9.39
N ASP A 40 2.46 -13.42 9.90
CA ASP A 40 3.09 -13.35 11.22
C ASP A 40 2.12 -13.39 12.40
N LEU A 41 0.85 -13.02 12.19
CA LEU A 41 -0.17 -12.93 13.25
C LEU A 41 -1.20 -14.05 13.20
N ASP A 42 -1.20 -14.86 12.14
CA ASP A 42 -2.23 -15.86 11.85
C ASP A 42 -3.68 -15.32 11.81
N GLU A 43 -4.65 -16.20 11.53
CA GLU A 43 -6.08 -15.81 11.39
C GLU A 43 -6.80 -15.54 12.72
N ARG A 44 -6.18 -15.81 13.86
CA ARG A 44 -6.80 -15.75 15.19
C ARG A 44 -6.29 -14.60 16.04
N HIS A 45 -5.05 -14.17 15.83
CA HIS A 45 -4.44 -13.12 16.64
C HIS A 45 -4.37 -11.78 15.93
N GLY A 46 -4.58 -11.73 14.61
CA GLY A 46 -4.50 -10.51 13.83
C GLY A 46 -5.83 -9.93 13.32
N PRO A 47 -5.74 -8.82 12.56
CA PRO A 47 -6.80 -8.39 11.67
C PRO A 47 -7.02 -9.44 10.57
N VAL A 48 -8.28 -9.65 10.22
CA VAL A 48 -8.72 -10.58 9.19
C VAL A 48 -9.69 -9.89 8.25
N ALA A 49 -9.34 -9.83 6.97
CA ALA A 49 -10.24 -9.40 5.92
C ALA A 49 -10.96 -10.63 5.32
N ASP A 50 -12.29 -10.62 5.36
CA ASP A 50 -13.16 -11.63 4.78
C ASP A 50 -13.77 -11.08 3.48
N LEU A 51 -13.38 -11.68 2.34
CA LEU A 51 -13.82 -11.32 1.00
C LEU A 51 -14.89 -12.30 0.51
N ARG A 52 -16.08 -11.77 0.20
CA ARG A 52 -17.23 -12.54 -0.28
C ARG A 52 -17.83 -11.94 -1.55
N PRO A 53 -18.52 -12.75 -2.39
CA PRO A 53 -19.42 -12.22 -3.40
C PRO A 53 -20.54 -11.39 -2.75
N HIS A 54 -20.95 -10.33 -3.44
CA HIS A 54 -22.08 -9.49 -3.03
C HIS A 54 -22.97 -9.19 -4.24
N GLY A 55 -24.17 -9.74 -4.25
CA GLY A 55 -25.04 -9.72 -5.42
C GLY A 55 -24.40 -10.45 -6.61
N LEU A 56 -24.80 -10.07 -7.84
CA LEU A 56 -24.32 -10.73 -9.06
C LEU A 56 -22.96 -10.21 -9.54
N ARG A 57 -22.57 -8.99 -9.15
CA ARG A 57 -21.43 -8.25 -9.75
C ARG A 57 -20.64 -7.44 -8.72
N GLY A 58 -20.72 -7.80 -7.45
CA GLY A 58 -20.04 -7.07 -6.39
C GLY A 58 -19.23 -7.98 -5.49
N HIS A 59 -18.36 -7.36 -4.73
CA HIS A 59 -17.66 -8.00 -3.63
C HIS A 59 -17.93 -7.22 -2.35
N ARG A 60 -18.07 -7.94 -1.24
CA ARG A 60 -18.08 -7.39 0.11
C ARG A 60 -16.78 -7.81 0.78
N VAL A 61 -16.06 -6.85 1.33
CA VAL A 61 -14.89 -7.06 2.18
C VAL A 61 -15.29 -6.66 3.59
N THR A 62 -15.09 -7.53 4.57
CA THR A 62 -15.31 -7.23 5.98
C THR A 62 -14.00 -7.43 6.72
N LEU A 63 -13.41 -6.35 7.19
CA LEU A 63 -12.31 -6.38 8.15
C LEU A 63 -12.90 -6.56 9.56
N GLY A 64 -12.27 -7.43 10.35
CA GLY A 64 -12.40 -7.43 11.79
C GLY A 64 -11.19 -8.14 12.41
N PHE A 65 -11.34 -8.63 13.63
CA PHE A 65 -10.25 -9.28 14.35
C PHE A 65 -10.56 -10.73 14.70
N GLY A 66 -9.52 -11.54 14.78
CA GLY A 66 -9.61 -12.92 15.26
C GLY A 66 -9.95 -12.99 16.76
N ASN A 67 -10.42 -14.16 17.20
CA ASN A 67 -10.92 -14.37 18.57
C ASN A 67 -9.88 -14.13 19.68
N PHE A 68 -8.59 -14.11 19.35
CA PHE A 68 -7.48 -13.94 20.30
C PHE A 68 -6.63 -12.70 19.98
N ALA A 69 -7.18 -11.73 19.25
CA ALA A 69 -6.45 -10.54 18.80
C ALA A 69 -6.30 -9.44 19.86
N GLY A 70 -6.59 -9.71 21.14
CA GLY A 70 -6.52 -8.70 22.20
C GLY A 70 -5.16 -8.02 22.33
N ALA A 71 -4.07 -8.77 22.12
CA ALA A 71 -2.71 -8.21 22.14
C ALA A 71 -2.48 -7.25 20.97
N THR A 72 -2.90 -7.63 19.77
CA THR A 72 -2.80 -6.80 18.56
C THR A 72 -3.65 -5.55 18.66
N VAL A 73 -4.87 -5.63 19.18
CA VAL A 73 -5.72 -4.45 19.44
C VAL A 73 -5.08 -3.51 20.47
N ALA A 74 -4.48 -4.05 21.54
CA ALA A 74 -3.77 -3.26 22.53
C ALA A 74 -2.48 -2.61 21.96
N GLN A 75 -1.88 -3.21 20.94
CA GLN A 75 -0.75 -2.65 20.18
C GLN A 75 -1.22 -1.51 19.26
N ILE A 76 -2.31 -1.71 18.53
CA ILE A 76 -2.95 -0.67 17.71
C ILE A 76 -3.30 0.58 18.54
N ALA A 77 -3.80 0.39 19.78
CA ALA A 77 -4.11 1.50 20.68
C ALA A 77 -2.87 2.32 21.12
N LYS A 78 -1.66 1.81 20.89
CA LYS A 78 -0.38 2.49 21.18
C LYS A 78 0.29 3.05 19.92
N ALA A 79 -0.32 2.90 18.74
CA ALA A 79 0.20 3.44 17.49
C ALA A 79 0.49 4.94 17.62
N SER A 80 1.55 5.40 16.98
CA SER A 80 1.92 6.81 17.03
C SER A 80 0.88 7.67 16.29
N GLN A 81 0.88 8.99 16.54
CA GLN A 81 0.00 9.90 15.79
C GLN A 81 0.28 9.87 14.28
N GLU A 82 1.53 9.58 13.89
CA GLU A 82 1.95 9.44 12.50
C GLU A 82 1.35 8.18 11.86
N ASP A 83 1.47 7.03 12.51
CA ASP A 83 0.92 5.76 12.02
C ASP A 83 -0.60 5.83 11.92
N VAL A 84 -1.26 6.47 12.90
CA VAL A 84 -2.71 6.70 12.88
C VAL A 84 -3.12 7.60 11.72
N ALA A 85 -2.37 8.68 11.46
CA ALA A 85 -2.64 9.58 10.34
C ALA A 85 -2.48 8.86 9.00
N LEU A 86 -1.40 8.08 8.83
CA LEU A 86 -1.13 7.31 7.63
C LEU A 86 -2.19 6.22 7.40
N ALA A 87 -2.57 5.49 8.45
CA ALA A 87 -3.63 4.48 8.39
C ALA A 87 -4.97 5.09 7.96
N ARG A 88 -5.33 6.26 8.50
CA ARG A 88 -6.55 6.98 8.11
C ARG A 88 -6.48 7.45 6.66
N ALA A 89 -5.35 8.00 6.22
CA ALA A 89 -5.16 8.43 4.84
C ALA A 89 -5.24 7.25 3.85
N LEU A 90 -4.73 6.07 4.23
CA LEU A 90 -4.84 4.85 3.43
C LEU A 90 -6.31 4.42 3.26
N VAL A 91 -7.10 4.41 4.33
CA VAL A 91 -8.54 4.10 4.24
C VAL A 91 -9.30 5.18 3.46
N ALA A 92 -8.98 6.46 3.67
CA ALA A 92 -9.57 7.57 2.93
C ALA A 92 -9.25 7.55 1.42
N SER A 93 -8.20 6.84 1.01
CA SER A 93 -7.86 6.67 -0.41
C SER A 93 -8.78 5.69 -1.15
N ILE A 94 -9.61 4.92 -0.45
CA ILE A 94 -10.59 4.01 -1.09
C ILE A 94 -11.57 4.85 -1.94
N PRO A 95 -11.86 4.45 -3.19
CA PRO A 95 -12.69 5.27 -4.08
C PRO A 95 -14.10 5.55 -3.54
N GLU A 96 -14.62 6.77 -3.73
CA GLU A 96 -15.95 7.19 -3.28
C GLU A 96 -17.12 6.31 -3.78
N GLY A 97 -16.91 5.57 -4.88
CA GLY A 97 -17.89 4.60 -5.39
C GLY A 97 -17.99 3.29 -4.59
N VAL A 98 -17.17 3.12 -3.56
CA VAL A 98 -17.21 2.00 -2.62
C VAL A 98 -18.03 2.42 -1.41
N ASP A 99 -19.06 1.65 -1.07
CA ASP A 99 -19.87 1.88 0.13
C ASP A 99 -19.07 1.38 1.35
N LEU A 100 -18.68 2.32 2.22
CA LEU A 100 -17.84 2.08 3.39
C LEU A 100 -18.61 2.34 4.69
N ASP A 101 -18.59 1.35 5.57
CA ASP A 101 -19.11 1.42 6.93
C ASP A 101 -17.98 1.07 7.90
N LEU A 102 -17.63 2.03 8.77
CA LEU A 102 -16.55 1.90 9.77
C LEU A 102 -17.07 1.42 11.13
N GLY A 103 -18.35 1.06 11.22
CA GLY A 103 -19.02 0.69 12.47
C GLY A 103 -19.25 1.90 13.39
N ASP A 104 -20.10 1.73 14.41
CA ASP A 104 -20.28 2.65 15.54
C ASP A 104 -20.39 4.15 15.22
N HIS A 105 -21.01 4.50 14.09
CA HIS A 105 -21.12 5.89 13.61
C HIS A 105 -19.77 6.61 13.42
N GLN A 106 -18.69 5.86 13.22
CA GLN A 106 -17.37 6.41 12.94
C GLN A 106 -17.32 7.00 11.52
N ASP A 107 -16.55 8.08 11.37
CA ASP A 107 -16.32 8.74 10.09
C ASP A 107 -14.93 8.43 9.53
N ILE A 108 -14.77 8.58 8.21
CA ILE A 108 -13.55 8.22 7.48
C ILE A 108 -12.32 9.04 7.88
N ALA A 109 -12.49 10.24 8.45
CA ALA A 109 -11.39 11.08 8.88
C ALA A 109 -10.92 10.76 10.30
N ASN A 110 -11.80 10.25 11.17
CA ASN A 110 -11.53 10.12 12.61
C ASN A 110 -11.67 8.70 13.17
N TRP A 111 -11.88 7.69 12.33
CA TRP A 111 -12.05 6.32 12.81
C TRP A 111 -10.87 5.81 13.66
N GLN A 112 -11.18 4.86 14.53
CA GLN A 112 -10.27 4.22 15.47
C GLN A 112 -10.70 2.77 15.77
N VAL A 113 -9.72 1.92 16.02
CA VAL A 113 -9.94 0.57 16.55
C VAL A 113 -9.99 0.67 18.07
N SER A 114 -11.19 0.70 18.65
CA SER A 114 -11.40 0.78 20.11
C SER A 114 -11.18 -0.56 20.81
N ASP A 115 -11.65 -1.65 20.19
CA ASP A 115 -11.58 -3.00 20.72
C ASP A 115 -11.68 -4.05 19.60
N GLY A 116 -11.65 -5.34 19.96
CA GLY A 116 -11.74 -6.45 19.01
C GLY A 116 -13.10 -6.62 18.31
N SER A 117 -14.12 -5.86 18.72
CA SER A 117 -15.43 -5.84 18.05
C SER A 117 -15.47 -4.88 16.86
N PHE A 118 -14.44 -4.03 16.69
CA PHE A 118 -14.32 -3.13 15.54
C PHE A 118 -14.51 -3.89 14.21
N LYS A 119 -15.31 -3.30 13.32
CA LYS A 119 -15.58 -3.80 11.98
C LYS A 119 -15.48 -2.67 10.98
N LEU A 120 -14.84 -2.96 9.85
CA LEU A 120 -14.91 -2.12 8.65
C LEU A 120 -15.50 -2.98 7.52
N VAL A 121 -16.59 -2.52 6.93
CA VAL A 121 -17.27 -3.18 5.81
C VAL A 121 -17.15 -2.29 4.58
N ALA A 122 -16.69 -2.88 3.47
CA ALA A 122 -16.58 -2.23 2.19
C ALA A 122 -17.35 -3.04 1.13
N ILE A 123 -18.23 -2.38 0.37
CA ILE A 123 -18.98 -2.99 -0.72
C ILE A 123 -18.62 -2.30 -2.03
N ILE A 124 -17.99 -3.06 -2.93
CA ILE A 124 -17.63 -2.59 -4.27
C ILE A 124 -18.49 -3.31 -5.32
N ARG A 125 -19.01 -2.54 -6.28
CA ARG A 125 -19.73 -3.05 -7.46
C ARG A 125 -18.88 -2.89 -8.71
N HIS A 126 -18.95 -3.88 -9.59
CA HIS A 126 -18.22 -3.92 -10.85
C HIS A 126 -19.14 -3.63 -12.04
N PRO A 127 -18.64 -2.96 -13.09
CA PRO A 127 -19.39 -2.77 -14.33
C PRO A 127 -19.90 -4.08 -14.93
N GLU A 128 -20.92 -3.96 -15.77
CA GLU A 128 -21.41 -5.09 -16.54
C GLU A 128 -20.34 -5.61 -17.51
N GLY A 129 -20.20 -6.94 -17.59
CA GLY A 129 -19.24 -7.58 -18.49
C GLY A 129 -17.79 -7.56 -18.00
N THR A 130 -17.50 -7.00 -16.82
CA THR A 130 -16.16 -7.11 -16.22
C THR A 130 -15.81 -8.57 -15.99
N ASP A 131 -14.65 -8.99 -16.47
CA ASP A 131 -14.17 -10.35 -16.24
C ASP A 131 -13.86 -10.57 -14.75
N PRO A 132 -14.02 -11.79 -14.23
CA PRO A 132 -13.85 -12.05 -12.81
C PRO A 132 -12.44 -11.77 -12.25
N ASP A 133 -11.40 -11.83 -13.09
CA ASP A 133 -10.00 -11.61 -12.65
C ASP A 133 -9.71 -10.12 -12.54
N THR A 134 -10.20 -9.30 -13.46
CA THR A 134 -10.19 -7.84 -13.35
C THR A 134 -11.02 -7.37 -12.16
N ALA A 135 -12.21 -7.96 -11.96
CA ALA A 135 -13.06 -7.62 -10.83
C ALA A 135 -12.38 -7.92 -9.48
N ILE A 136 -11.71 -9.08 -9.34
CA ILE A 136 -10.99 -9.43 -8.11
C ILE A 136 -9.76 -8.54 -7.92
N THR A 137 -9.00 -8.28 -8.99
CA THR A 137 -7.81 -7.43 -8.97
C THR A 137 -8.17 -6.03 -8.53
N ARG A 138 -9.23 -5.45 -9.09
CA ARG A 138 -9.77 -4.14 -8.67
C ARG A 138 -10.18 -4.16 -7.20
N THR A 139 -10.83 -5.22 -6.74
CA THR A 139 -11.24 -5.33 -5.33
C THR A 139 -10.03 -5.40 -4.39
N CYS A 140 -8.99 -6.14 -4.78
CA CYS A 140 -7.76 -6.21 -4.01
C CYS A 140 -7.09 -4.83 -3.95
N ARG A 141 -6.86 -4.20 -5.11
CA ARG A 141 -6.16 -2.90 -5.21
C ARG A 141 -6.91 -1.75 -4.57
N GLU A 142 -8.22 -1.69 -4.75
CA GLU A 142 -9.05 -0.54 -4.32
C GLU A 142 -9.60 -0.66 -2.90
N VAL A 143 -9.67 -1.86 -2.35
CA VAL A 143 -10.32 -2.10 -1.06
C VAL A 143 -9.40 -2.85 -0.11
N ILE A 144 -8.96 -4.05 -0.46
CA ILE A 144 -8.23 -4.90 0.50
C ILE A 144 -6.84 -4.33 0.82
N VAL A 145 -6.10 -3.88 -0.20
CA VAL A 145 -4.76 -3.29 -0.03
C VAL A 145 -4.77 -2.08 0.90
N PRO A 146 -5.59 -1.02 0.70
CA PRO A 146 -5.58 0.13 1.61
C PRO A 146 -6.03 -0.24 3.04
N ILE A 147 -7.00 -1.15 3.20
CA ILE A 147 -7.45 -1.62 4.51
C ILE A 147 -6.33 -2.37 5.23
N MET A 148 -5.70 -3.34 4.56
CA MET A 148 -4.62 -4.13 5.15
C MET A 148 -3.38 -3.27 5.39
N ALA A 149 -3.02 -2.38 4.46
CA ALA A 149 -1.93 -1.42 4.67
C ALA A 149 -2.16 -0.55 5.92
N ALA A 150 -3.38 -0.05 6.14
CA ALA A 150 -3.73 0.72 7.33
C ALA A 150 -3.57 -0.10 8.63
N MET A 151 -3.96 -1.38 8.62
CA MET A 151 -3.75 -2.25 9.77
C MET A 151 -2.26 -2.53 10.01
N ALA A 152 -1.49 -2.72 8.94
CA ALA A 152 -0.06 -2.94 9.03
C ALA A 152 0.66 -1.75 9.68
N GLU A 153 0.26 -0.52 9.33
CA GLU A 153 0.74 0.71 9.98
C GLU A 153 0.39 0.77 11.46
N LEU A 154 -0.88 0.57 11.81
CA LEU A 154 -1.31 0.62 13.21
C LEU A 154 -0.64 -0.44 14.08
N ILE A 155 -0.25 -1.57 13.51
CA ILE A 155 0.47 -2.64 14.22
C ILE A 155 1.97 -2.32 14.27
N GLY A 156 2.53 -1.46 13.42
CA GLY A 156 3.97 -1.26 13.30
C GLY A 156 4.64 -2.44 12.59
N TYR A 157 4.08 -2.84 11.45
CA TYR A 157 4.61 -3.92 10.64
C TYR A 157 5.83 -3.44 9.83
N ASP A 158 7.03 -3.80 10.30
CA ASP A 158 8.29 -3.44 9.66
C ASP A 158 8.71 -4.48 8.63
N VAL A 159 8.84 -4.06 7.36
CA VAL A 159 9.44 -4.88 6.31
C VAL A 159 10.95 -4.63 6.32
N VAL A 160 11.72 -5.63 6.73
CA VAL A 160 13.18 -5.56 6.64
C VAL A 160 13.57 -5.69 5.16
N GLU A 161 13.80 -4.57 4.49
CA GLU A 161 14.44 -4.58 3.17
C GLU A 161 15.95 -4.86 3.32
N GLU A 162 16.40 -6.03 2.84
CA GLU A 162 17.82 -6.28 2.57
C GLU A 162 18.30 -5.36 1.43
N ASN A 163 19.28 -4.50 1.72
CA ASN A 163 19.95 -3.70 0.70
C ASN A 163 21.42 -4.10 0.61
N THR A 164 21.86 -4.42 -0.61
CA THR A 164 23.22 -4.78 -0.98
C THR A 164 24.08 -3.54 -1.26
N VAL A 165 25.37 -3.62 -0.93
CA VAL A 165 26.37 -2.58 -1.23
C VAL A 165 26.89 -2.77 -2.66
N GLU A 166 27.07 -1.69 -3.41
CA GLU A 166 27.67 -1.75 -4.75
C GLU A 166 29.16 -2.10 -4.65
N PRO A 167 29.62 -3.18 -5.31
CA PRO A 167 31.01 -3.60 -5.25
C PRO A 167 31.93 -2.64 -6.02
N VAL A 168 33.10 -2.36 -5.45
CA VAL A 168 34.16 -1.54 -6.07
C VAL A 168 34.98 -2.35 -7.07
N TYR A 169 34.99 -3.69 -6.92
CA TYR A 169 35.64 -4.63 -7.82
C TYR A 169 34.69 -5.76 -8.21
N GLU A 170 34.77 -6.20 -9.46
CA GLU A 170 34.02 -7.36 -9.94
C GLU A 170 34.45 -8.62 -9.17
N GLY A 171 33.50 -9.27 -8.48
CA GLY A 171 33.71 -10.57 -7.80
C GLY A 171 34.09 -10.52 -6.31
N GLU A 172 34.05 -9.36 -5.65
CA GLU A 172 34.36 -9.24 -4.23
C GLU A 172 33.19 -9.70 -3.33
N ILE A 173 33.47 -10.55 -2.34
CA ILE A 173 32.50 -10.95 -1.32
C ILE A 173 32.42 -9.83 -0.28
N LEU A 174 31.29 -9.12 -0.27
CA LEU A 174 31.00 -8.01 0.63
C LEU A 174 30.24 -8.50 1.86
N GLU A 175 30.84 -8.34 3.03
CA GLU A 175 30.10 -8.31 4.30
C GLU A 175 29.90 -6.85 4.71
N SER A 176 28.64 -6.43 4.90
CA SER A 176 28.29 -5.05 5.22
C SER A 176 27.38 -4.96 6.44
N VAL A 177 27.70 -4.01 7.34
CA VAL A 177 26.81 -3.58 8.44
C VAL A 177 26.28 -2.20 8.05
N VAL A 178 25.03 -2.14 7.60
CA VAL A 178 24.42 -0.91 7.08
C VAL A 178 23.53 -0.27 8.15
N ARG A 179 23.73 1.02 8.44
CA ARG A 179 22.76 1.86 9.16
C ARG A 179 21.91 2.59 8.12
N ARG A 180 20.69 2.11 7.88
CA ARG A 180 19.76 2.67 6.88
C ARG A 180 18.69 3.50 7.58
N ARG A 181 18.22 4.57 6.94
CA ARG A 181 16.97 5.24 7.32
C ARG A 181 15.80 4.44 6.79
N GLU A 182 14.88 4.11 7.68
CA GLU A 182 13.67 3.36 7.37
C GLU A 182 12.91 4.01 6.21
N ARG A 183 12.45 3.20 5.26
CA ARG A 183 11.53 3.62 4.21
C ARG A 183 10.27 2.79 4.40
N ASN A 184 9.19 3.43 4.81
CA ASN A 184 7.92 2.75 4.94
C ASN A 184 7.31 2.51 3.53
N PRO A 185 7.12 1.26 3.09
CA PRO A 185 6.58 0.96 1.76
C PRO A 185 5.15 1.50 1.56
N ARG A 186 4.40 1.79 2.62
CA ARG A 186 3.04 2.33 2.51
C ARG A 186 3.01 3.83 2.25
N ASN A 187 4.08 4.56 2.57
CA ASN A 187 4.27 5.94 2.07
C ASN A 187 4.37 5.96 0.54
N ARG A 188 5.04 4.97 -0.06
CA ARG A 188 5.07 4.79 -1.51
C ARG A 188 3.67 4.49 -2.04
N LEU A 189 2.96 3.54 -1.44
CA LEU A 189 1.59 3.18 -1.83
C LEU A 189 0.68 4.42 -1.84
N LEU A 190 0.68 5.19 -0.75
CA LEU A 190 -0.17 6.36 -0.61
C LEU A 190 0.21 7.46 -1.61
N CYS A 191 1.49 7.72 -1.82
CA CYS A 191 1.97 8.66 -2.84
C CYS A 191 1.42 8.32 -4.24
N ILE A 192 1.49 7.06 -4.65
CA ILE A 192 0.95 6.63 -5.96
C ILE A 192 -0.58 6.77 -6.02
N ARG A 193 -1.28 6.52 -4.91
CA ARG A 193 -2.75 6.69 -4.85
C ARG A 193 -3.18 8.15 -4.94
N ILE A 194 -2.43 9.07 -4.33
CA ILE A 194 -2.72 10.51 -4.33
C ILE A 194 -2.38 11.14 -5.69
N HIS A 195 -1.16 10.90 -6.18
CA HIS A 195 -0.61 11.61 -7.33
C HIS A 195 -0.80 10.87 -8.66
N GLY A 196 -1.26 9.62 -8.59
CA GLY A 196 -1.37 8.73 -9.73
C GLY A 196 -0.04 8.09 -10.13
N GLU A 197 -0.12 7.06 -10.96
CA GLU A 197 1.04 6.33 -11.47
C GLU A 197 1.62 7.01 -12.73
N LYS A 198 1.93 8.29 -12.58
CA LYS A 198 2.39 9.17 -13.65
C LYS A 198 3.61 9.96 -13.19
N CYS A 199 4.61 10.10 -14.05
CA CYS A 199 5.77 10.93 -13.75
C CYS A 199 5.34 12.41 -13.63
N MET A 200 5.55 13.01 -12.46
CA MET A 200 5.24 14.42 -12.20
C MET A 200 6.11 15.41 -12.98
N VAL A 201 7.20 14.94 -13.58
CA VAL A 201 8.13 15.78 -14.36
C VAL A 201 7.82 15.72 -15.86
N CYS A 202 7.83 14.53 -16.46
CA CYS A 202 7.67 14.37 -17.92
C CYS A 202 6.29 13.87 -18.35
N GLY A 203 5.41 13.52 -17.41
CA GLY A 203 4.08 13.01 -17.70
C GLY A 203 4.03 11.58 -18.22
N LEU A 204 5.14 10.83 -18.18
CA LEU A 204 5.16 9.42 -18.57
C LEU A 204 4.19 8.59 -17.71
N GLU A 205 3.34 7.81 -18.36
CA GLU A 205 2.42 6.86 -17.73
C GLU A 205 2.78 5.44 -18.20
N PRO A 206 3.48 4.62 -17.39
CA PRO A 206 3.98 3.33 -17.85
C PRO A 206 2.90 2.38 -18.37
N LYS A 207 1.71 2.40 -17.75
CA LYS A 207 0.58 1.58 -18.16
C LYS A 207 0.15 1.82 -19.61
N LEU A 208 0.24 3.07 -20.09
CA LEU A 208 -0.11 3.41 -21.48
C LEU A 208 0.92 2.88 -22.49
N ILE A 209 2.15 2.60 -22.04
CA ILE A 209 3.25 2.17 -22.92
C ILE A 209 3.44 0.65 -22.85
N TYR A 210 3.41 0.09 -21.64
CA TYR A 210 3.80 -1.30 -21.38
C TYR A 210 2.63 -2.20 -20.93
N GLY A 211 1.44 -1.65 -20.75
CA GLY A 211 0.29 -2.37 -20.18
C GLY A 211 0.43 -2.63 -18.68
N GLU A 212 -0.43 -3.50 -18.13
CA GLU A 212 -0.52 -3.75 -16.68
C GLU A 212 0.54 -4.72 -16.12
N GLY A 213 1.43 -5.25 -16.97
CA GLY A 213 2.31 -6.38 -16.68
C GLY A 213 3.63 -6.05 -15.93
N PRO A 214 4.43 -5.05 -16.34
CA PRO A 214 5.58 -4.65 -15.56
C PRO A 214 5.06 -3.83 -14.39
N GLY A 215 5.10 -4.38 -13.18
CA GLY A 215 4.74 -3.65 -11.97
C GLY A 215 5.32 -2.24 -12.02
N SER A 216 4.46 -1.24 -11.79
CA SER A 216 4.75 0.19 -11.66
C SER A 216 6.26 0.54 -11.66
N ILE A 217 6.83 0.82 -12.83
CA ILE A 217 8.22 1.31 -12.92
C ILE A 217 8.37 2.75 -12.43
N ILE A 218 7.26 3.38 -12.01
CA ILE A 218 7.28 4.65 -11.29
C ILE A 218 7.96 4.46 -9.93
N GLU A 219 8.93 5.32 -9.68
CA GLU A 219 9.68 5.42 -8.43
C GLU A 219 9.14 6.62 -7.63
N VAL A 220 9.10 6.49 -6.29
CA VAL A 220 8.68 7.60 -5.42
C VAL A 220 9.92 8.32 -4.90
N HIS A 221 9.98 9.61 -5.21
CA HIS A 221 11.07 10.50 -4.84
C HIS A 221 10.68 11.38 -3.65
N HIS A 222 11.60 11.55 -2.70
CA HIS A 222 11.43 12.48 -1.57
C HIS A 222 11.92 13.86 -2.00
N LEU A 223 11.08 14.88 -1.93
CA LEU A 223 11.45 16.26 -2.25
C LEU A 223 12.55 16.77 -1.30
N ASP A 224 12.42 16.43 -0.02
CA ASP A 224 13.49 16.59 0.97
C ASP A 224 14.25 15.28 1.13
N ALA A 225 15.50 15.26 0.65
CA ALA A 225 16.34 14.07 0.68
C ALA A 225 16.57 13.59 2.13
N LEU A 226 16.10 12.37 2.43
CA LEU A 226 16.27 11.71 3.73
C LEU A 226 17.71 11.71 4.24
N SER A 227 18.71 11.62 3.35
CA SER A 227 20.14 11.60 3.71
C SER A 227 20.66 12.92 4.29
N LEU A 228 19.94 14.02 4.10
CA LEU A 228 20.35 15.37 4.51
C LEU A 228 19.69 15.84 5.81
N GLN A 229 18.71 15.11 6.34
CA GLN A 229 18.02 15.53 7.56
C GLN A 229 18.84 15.21 8.80
N ALA A 230 18.99 16.16 9.72
CA ALA A 230 19.73 15.93 10.97
C ALA A 230 18.98 15.00 11.95
N GLU A 231 17.64 15.05 11.93
CA GLU A 231 16.76 14.28 12.81
C GLU A 231 15.63 13.61 12.01
N PRO A 232 15.05 12.51 12.49
CA PRO A 232 13.82 11.95 11.92
C PRO A 232 12.68 12.98 11.99
N ARG A 233 11.89 13.10 10.93
CA ARG A 233 10.63 13.87 10.93
C ARG A 233 9.51 13.06 10.29
N SER A 234 8.28 13.41 10.62
CA SER A 234 7.10 12.88 9.95
C SER A 234 7.08 13.30 8.48
N TYR A 235 6.64 12.41 7.61
CA TYR A 235 6.49 12.65 6.18
C TYR A 235 5.03 12.63 5.77
N ASP A 236 4.61 13.59 4.95
CA ASP A 236 3.29 13.62 4.33
C ASP A 236 3.41 13.24 2.84
N PRO A 237 2.96 12.03 2.42
CA PRO A 237 3.01 11.59 1.02
C PRO A 237 2.32 12.53 0.02
N ALA A 238 1.40 13.39 0.48
CA ALA A 238 0.73 14.37 -0.39
C ALA A 238 1.65 15.52 -0.81
N ILE A 239 2.60 15.93 0.06
CA ILE A 239 3.41 17.14 -0.17
C ILE A 239 4.92 16.88 -0.18
N ASP A 240 5.39 15.81 0.46
CA ASP A 240 6.82 15.51 0.57
C ASP A 240 7.31 14.50 -0.46
N LEU A 241 6.40 13.78 -1.11
CA LEU A 241 6.70 12.70 -2.05
C LEU A 241 6.10 12.97 -3.42
N VAL A 242 6.83 12.57 -4.47
CA VAL A 242 6.34 12.65 -5.86
C VAL A 242 6.68 11.40 -6.67
N PRO A 243 5.76 10.92 -7.53
CA PRO A 243 6.07 9.86 -8.48
C PRO A 243 6.90 10.38 -9.66
N LEU A 244 7.99 9.68 -9.97
CA LEU A 244 8.87 9.96 -11.10
C LEU A 244 9.12 8.68 -11.91
N CYS A 245 9.31 8.80 -13.22
CA CYS A 245 9.82 7.68 -14.01
C CYS A 245 11.32 7.46 -13.75
N PRO A 246 11.89 6.28 -14.06
CA PRO A 246 13.29 5.97 -13.77
C PRO A 246 14.27 6.99 -14.37
N ASN A 247 13.97 7.52 -15.56
CA ASN A 247 14.79 8.53 -16.22
C ASN A 247 14.76 9.88 -15.48
N CYS A 248 13.57 10.37 -15.12
CA CYS A 248 13.45 11.63 -14.38
C CYS A 248 13.99 11.49 -12.95
N HIS A 249 13.75 10.38 -12.27
CA HIS A 249 14.31 10.14 -10.94
C HIS A 249 15.84 10.11 -10.98
N ARG A 250 16.43 9.44 -11.98
CA ARG A 250 17.88 9.48 -12.22
C ARG A 250 18.37 10.90 -12.51
N ALA A 251 17.64 11.66 -13.34
CA ALA A 251 17.99 13.04 -13.70
C ALA A 251 18.00 13.98 -12.48
N VAL A 252 17.00 13.88 -11.59
CA VAL A 252 16.95 14.65 -10.33
C VAL A 252 18.21 14.40 -9.47
N HIS A 253 18.68 13.15 -9.42
CA HIS A 253 19.86 12.75 -8.66
C HIS A 253 21.21 12.91 -9.38
N THR A 254 21.24 13.53 -10.56
CA THR A 254 22.51 13.93 -11.21
C THR A 254 23.21 15.05 -10.43
N ARG A 255 22.45 15.85 -9.68
CA ARG A 255 22.97 16.78 -8.67
C ARG A 255 23.02 16.07 -7.32
N ARG A 256 24.19 16.09 -6.69
CA ARG A 256 24.44 15.55 -5.35
C ARG A 256 25.24 16.55 -4.53
N PRO A 257 25.07 16.58 -3.20
CA PRO A 257 24.21 15.71 -2.38
C PRO A 257 22.73 16.15 -2.37
N VAL A 258 22.44 17.39 -2.76
CA VAL A 258 21.07 17.94 -2.88
C VAL A 258 20.54 17.65 -4.28
N PRO A 259 19.45 16.90 -4.44
CA PRO A 259 18.84 16.65 -5.74
C PRO A 259 18.32 17.93 -6.40
N LEU A 260 18.14 17.92 -7.72
CA LEU A 260 17.53 19.04 -8.43
C LEU A 260 16.07 19.23 -8.00
N PRO A 261 15.61 20.46 -7.72
CA PRO A 261 14.20 20.75 -7.53
C PRO A 261 13.37 20.28 -8.72
N ILE A 262 12.21 19.70 -8.46
CA ILE A 262 11.32 19.17 -9.49
C ILE A 262 10.96 20.22 -10.54
N ASP A 263 10.71 21.46 -10.12
CA ASP A 263 10.36 22.55 -11.02
C ASP A 263 11.54 22.99 -11.91
N GLU A 264 12.77 22.90 -11.39
CA GLU A 264 13.98 23.15 -12.20
C GLU A 264 14.12 22.07 -13.27
N LEU A 265 13.94 20.79 -12.92
CA LEU A 265 14.01 19.69 -13.89
C LEU A 265 12.89 19.78 -14.95
N LYS A 266 11.67 20.17 -14.56
CA LYS A 266 10.58 20.47 -15.51
C LYS A 266 10.97 21.57 -16.49
N ALA A 267 11.58 22.65 -16.01
CA ALA A 267 12.03 23.75 -16.86
C ALA A 267 13.12 23.33 -17.85
N MET A 268 13.94 22.32 -17.51
CA MET A 268 14.94 21.77 -18.43
C MET A 268 14.31 20.96 -19.57
N LEU A 269 13.23 20.21 -19.31
CA LEU A 269 12.50 19.47 -20.36
C LEU A 269 11.83 20.41 -21.38
N GLY A 270 11.33 21.55 -20.92
CA GLY A 270 10.70 22.57 -21.78
C GLY A 270 11.66 23.36 -22.69
N ARG A 271 12.96 23.07 -22.66
CA ARG A 271 13.98 23.70 -23.54
C ARG A 271 14.45 22.80 -24.68
N ALA A 272 13.83 21.62 -24.86
CA ALA A 272 14.04 20.75 -26.01
C ALA A 272 13.04 21.06 -27.13
N THR A 273 13.13 22.27 -27.69
CA THR A 273 12.61 22.66 -29.01
C THR A 273 13.54 23.68 -29.62
#